data_AF-A0A8S0TB69-F1
#
_entry.id   AF-A0A8S0TB69-F1
#
_cell.length_a   1.000
_cell.length_b   1.000
_cell.length_c   1.000
_cell.angle_alpha   90.00
_cell.angle_beta   90.00
_cell.angle_gamma   90.00
#
_symmetry.space_group_name_H-M   'P 1'
#
loop_
_entity.id
_entity.type
_entity.pdbx_description
1 polymer ?
#
loop_
_entity_poly.entity_id
_entity_poly.type
_entity_poly.pdbx_seq_one_letter_code
_entity_poly.pdbx_strand_id
1 'polypeptide(L)'
;MVIQQVDKRLLSELEAMGFSEAQARKALHHSGNLSIEAAVNWIIDNENDAATDEMPMCLQDPVNIEIEEIDPRLISEEVKLCAQELRNRSRKKKAEEKKKFESERKKERIRVGKELLEAKEMAEERERKRFLAQRKAEKEEERRAREKIRQKLQQDKAERRVGLGLPLEAVEGDTSTIPATSLLQGTRNSSIDDSVVLPVKPAEKAELLRECLRSLKRQNKEDNTVTRAFRTLLIYVRNVVKNPEEGKFRKIRISNPAFQDRVGKFRDAIKFLELCGFGRVEGGNFLFLPREKIDMGVLKVAGAELQNAITNPFFGLLSR
;
A
#
# COMPACT_ATOMS: atom_id res chain seq x y z
N MET A 1 -37.08 38.36 14.30
CA MET A 1 -36.23 39.03 13.30
C MET A 1 -35.21 39.86 14.07
N VAL A 2 -33.92 39.64 13.86
CA VAL A 2 -32.85 40.39 14.54
C VAL A 2 -32.74 41.73 13.84
N ILE A 3 -33.08 42.83 14.52
CA ILE A 3 -32.88 44.17 14.00
C ILE A 3 -31.38 44.45 14.10
N GLN A 4 -30.66 44.33 12.98
CA GLN A 4 -29.24 44.66 12.96
C GLN A 4 -29.07 46.18 13.03
N GLN A 5 -28.24 46.63 13.95
CA GLN A 5 -27.90 48.04 14.10
C GLN A 5 -27.10 48.48 12.86
N VAL A 6 -27.56 49.55 12.20
CA VAL A 6 -26.92 50.10 11.00
C VAL A 6 -25.68 50.89 11.40
N ASP A 7 -24.57 50.71 10.67
CA ASP A 7 -23.32 51.46 10.93
C ASP A 7 -23.48 52.93 10.51
N LYS A 8 -23.30 53.83 11.48
CA LYS A 8 -23.48 55.28 11.30
C LYS A 8 -22.50 55.90 10.31
N ARG A 9 -21.32 55.29 10.12
CA ARG A 9 -20.31 55.79 9.16
C ARG A 9 -20.73 55.53 7.73
N LEU A 10 -21.15 54.30 7.43
CA LEU A 10 -21.63 53.90 6.11
C LEU A 10 -22.92 54.64 5.74
N LEU A 11 -23.79 54.90 6.74
CA LEU A 11 -25.00 55.70 6.56
C LEU A 11 -24.68 57.13 6.12
N SER A 12 -23.75 57.80 6.82
CA SER A 12 -23.34 59.17 6.49
C SER A 12 -22.67 59.28 5.12
N GLU A 13 -21.94 58.24 4.69
CA GLU A 13 -21.28 58.23 3.38
C GLU A 13 -22.28 58.01 2.24
N LEU A 14 -23.32 57.20 2.44
CA LEU A 14 -24.43 57.05 1.50
C LEU A 14 -25.29 58.31 1.41
N GLU A 15 -25.51 59.01 2.52
CA GLU A 15 -26.16 60.33 2.53
C GLU A 15 -25.33 61.36 1.76
N ALA A 16 -23.99 61.33 1.92
CA ALA A 16 -23.09 62.19 1.16
C ALA A 16 -23.09 61.90 -0.35
N MET A 17 -23.42 60.66 -0.75
CA MET A 17 -23.64 60.27 -2.17
C MET A 17 -25.01 60.69 -2.71
N GLY A 18 -25.90 61.22 -1.86
CA GLY A 18 -27.21 61.75 -2.25
C GLY A 18 -28.39 60.79 -2.08
N PHE A 19 -28.20 59.65 -1.41
CA PHE A 19 -29.30 58.74 -1.07
C PHE A 19 -30.04 59.21 0.20
N SER A 20 -31.35 59.00 0.28
CA SER A 20 -32.12 59.35 1.50
C SER A 20 -31.72 58.44 2.67
N GLU A 21 -31.78 58.96 3.90
CA GLU A 21 -31.46 58.22 5.13
C GLU A 21 -32.29 56.91 5.24
N ALA A 22 -33.56 56.95 4.81
CA ALA A 22 -34.45 55.78 4.80
C ALA A 22 -33.99 54.70 3.81
N GLN A 23 -33.60 55.08 2.59
CA GLN A 23 -33.07 54.16 1.59
C GLN A 23 -31.72 53.58 2.04
N ALA A 24 -30.83 54.42 2.54
CA ALA A 24 -29.52 54.00 3.01
C ALA A 24 -29.60 53.04 4.21
N ARG A 25 -30.50 53.29 5.18
CA ARG A 25 -30.75 52.35 6.29
C ARG A 25 -31.30 51.01 5.83
N LYS A 26 -32.27 51.02 4.91
CA LYS A 26 -32.86 49.80 4.37
C LYS A 26 -31.80 48.97 3.62
N ALA A 27 -30.99 49.63 2.81
CA ALA A 27 -29.91 49.00 2.07
C ALA A 27 -28.84 48.40 2.98
N LEU A 28 -28.43 49.12 4.03
CA LEU A 28 -27.44 48.64 5.00
C LEU A 28 -27.97 47.48 5.83
N HIS A 29 -29.27 47.46 6.12
CA HIS A 29 -29.91 46.34 6.80
C HIS A 29 -29.94 45.08 5.92
N HIS A 30 -30.19 45.21 4.63
CA HIS A 30 -30.20 44.08 3.69
C HIS A 30 -28.80 43.62 3.27
N SER A 31 -27.84 44.54 3.14
CA SER A 31 -26.44 44.22 2.83
C SER A 31 -25.66 43.74 4.06
N GLY A 32 -26.23 43.85 5.27
CA GLY A 32 -25.63 43.40 6.52
C GLY A 32 -24.41 44.23 6.94
N ASN A 33 -24.38 45.52 6.58
CA ASN A 33 -23.27 46.46 6.83
C ASN A 33 -21.90 46.00 6.28
N LEU A 34 -21.87 45.20 5.21
CA LEU A 34 -20.63 44.60 4.69
C LEU A 34 -19.72 45.60 3.94
N SER A 35 -20.31 46.44 3.08
CA SER A 35 -19.61 47.51 2.37
C SER A 35 -20.58 48.53 1.80
N ILE A 36 -20.07 49.72 1.45
CA ILE A 36 -20.84 50.80 0.81
C ILE A 36 -21.32 50.34 -0.56
N GLU A 37 -20.44 49.72 -1.35
CA GLU A 37 -20.76 49.22 -2.69
C GLU A 37 -21.88 48.17 -2.67
N ALA A 38 -21.90 47.29 -1.66
CA ALA A 38 -22.97 46.30 -1.51
C ALA A 38 -24.31 46.96 -1.18
N ALA A 39 -24.29 48.05 -0.39
CA ALA A 39 -25.49 48.84 -0.11
C ALA A 39 -25.96 49.60 -1.35
N VAL A 40 -25.05 50.23 -2.11
CA VAL A 40 -25.38 50.93 -3.36
C VAL A 40 -25.95 49.97 -4.41
N ASN A 41 -25.35 48.79 -4.59
CA ASN A 41 -25.88 47.77 -5.50
C ASN A 41 -27.30 47.33 -5.10
N TRP A 42 -27.55 47.15 -3.80
CA TRP A 42 -28.90 46.83 -3.33
C TRP A 42 -29.90 47.96 -3.59
N ILE A 43 -29.49 49.22 -3.43
CA ILE A 43 -30.35 50.39 -3.73
C ILE A 43 -30.72 50.38 -5.21
N ILE A 44 -29.74 50.20 -6.10
CA ILE A 44 -29.94 50.15 -7.55
C ILE A 44 -30.89 49.00 -7.94
N ASP A 45 -30.68 47.82 -7.36
CA ASP A 45 -31.50 46.63 -7.64
C ASP A 45 -32.95 46.77 -7.15
N ASN A 46 -33.21 47.66 -6.19
CA ASN A 46 -34.52 47.88 -5.56
C ASN A 46 -35.06 49.30 -5.79
N GLU A 47 -34.49 50.06 -6.73
CA GLU A 47 -34.80 51.48 -6.97
C GLU A 47 -36.21 51.70 -7.56
N ASN A 48 -36.76 50.67 -8.23
CA ASN A 48 -38.06 50.72 -8.90
C ASN A 48 -39.25 50.29 -8.02
N ASP A 49 -39.02 49.93 -6.75
CA ASP A 49 -40.12 49.70 -5.80
C ASP A 49 -40.59 51.06 -5.26
N ALA A 50 -41.15 51.86 -6.17
CA ALA A 50 -41.71 53.19 -5.96
C ALA A 50 -43.03 53.12 -5.16
N ALA A 51 -42.94 52.61 -3.94
CA ALA A 51 -43.83 52.93 -2.85
C ALA A 51 -43.14 54.01 -2.02
N THR A 52 -43.31 55.23 -2.51
CA THR A 52 -43.08 56.50 -1.86
C THR A 52 -43.41 56.44 -0.36
N ASP A 53 -42.40 56.70 0.46
CA ASP A 53 -42.48 57.59 1.61
C ASP A 53 -43.75 57.50 2.49
N GLU A 54 -43.94 56.36 3.16
CA GLU A 54 -44.65 56.34 4.43
C GLU A 54 -43.66 55.97 5.53
N MET A 55 -43.09 57.03 6.09
CA MET A 55 -42.53 57.07 7.43
C MET A 55 -43.55 56.45 8.40
N PRO A 56 -43.28 55.29 9.03
CA PRO A 56 -44.02 54.94 10.22
C PRO A 56 -43.67 56.03 11.22
N MET A 57 -44.65 56.89 11.53
CA MET A 57 -44.60 57.80 12.67
C MET A 57 -43.93 57.07 13.82
N CYS A 58 -42.91 57.71 14.38
CA CYS A 58 -42.24 57.31 15.60
C CYS A 58 -43.28 56.90 16.63
N LEU A 59 -43.54 55.60 16.71
CA LEU A 59 -44.35 55.03 17.77
C LEU A 59 -43.45 55.02 18.98
N GLN A 60 -43.78 55.98 19.85
CA GLN A 60 -43.27 56.16 21.19
C GLN A 60 -41.82 56.63 21.18
N ASP A 61 -41.62 57.78 21.79
CA ASP A 61 -40.38 58.13 22.45
C ASP A 61 -39.74 56.85 23.00
N PRO A 62 -38.40 56.73 23.01
CA PRO A 62 -37.82 55.84 23.98
C PRO A 62 -38.31 56.38 25.33
N VAL A 63 -39.39 55.81 25.85
CA VAL A 63 -39.34 55.33 27.21
C VAL A 63 -38.02 54.59 27.20
N ASN A 64 -37.01 55.25 27.76
CA ASN A 64 -36.06 54.60 28.61
C ASN A 64 -36.91 53.66 29.47
N ILE A 65 -37.26 52.50 28.91
CA ILE A 65 -37.06 51.27 29.60
C ILE A 65 -35.54 51.32 29.68
N GLU A 66 -35.07 52.01 30.72
CA GLU A 66 -34.14 51.41 31.63
C GLU A 66 -34.66 49.98 31.75
N ILE A 67 -34.18 49.14 30.84
CA ILE A 67 -33.67 47.86 31.27
C ILE A 67 -32.64 48.36 32.27
N GLU A 68 -33.10 48.61 33.51
CA GLU A 68 -32.27 48.43 34.69
C GLU A 68 -31.57 47.16 34.30
N GLU A 69 -30.28 47.30 33.97
CA GLU A 69 -29.41 46.19 33.67
C GLU A 69 -29.82 45.17 34.70
N ILE A 70 -30.52 44.10 34.30
CA ILE A 70 -31.03 43.13 35.27
C ILE A 70 -29.77 42.76 36.00
N ASP A 71 -29.67 43.24 37.25
CA ASP A 71 -28.40 43.34 37.92
C ASP A 71 -27.82 41.92 37.80
N PRO A 72 -26.61 41.67 37.29
CA PRO A 72 -26.11 40.31 37.14
C PRO A 72 -26.15 39.50 38.47
N ARG A 73 -26.43 40.21 39.57
CA ARG A 73 -26.78 39.78 40.93
C ARG A 73 -28.22 39.25 41.13
N LEU A 74 -29.21 39.66 40.33
CA LEU A 74 -30.62 39.23 40.35
C LEU A 74 -30.91 38.00 39.46
N ILE A 75 -29.94 37.55 38.65
CA ILE A 75 -30.00 36.25 37.99
C ILE A 75 -29.87 35.16 39.06
N SER A 76 -31.00 34.55 39.43
CA SER A 76 -31.05 33.43 40.38
C SER A 76 -29.98 32.38 40.05
N GLU A 77 -29.27 31.91 41.07
CA GLU A 77 -28.24 30.88 40.93
C GLU A 77 -28.77 29.65 40.18
N GLU A 78 -30.07 29.36 40.30
CA GLU A 78 -30.77 28.29 39.59
C GLU A 78 -30.76 28.46 38.07
N VAL A 79 -30.89 29.69 37.56
CA VAL A 79 -30.87 29.97 36.11
C VAL A 79 -29.44 29.82 35.55
N LYS A 80 -28.42 30.21 36.33
CA LYS A 80 -27.00 30.00 35.97
C LYS A 80 -26.65 28.52 35.95
N LEU A 81 -27.11 27.75 36.94
CA LEU A 81 -26.95 26.30 37.00
C LEU A 81 -27.67 25.61 35.82
N CYS A 82 -28.91 26.00 35.53
CA CYS A 82 -29.67 25.45 34.40
C CYS A 82 -28.98 25.74 33.04
N ALA A 83 -28.47 26.96 32.85
CA ALA A 83 -27.71 27.33 31.64
C ALA A 83 -26.37 26.56 31.53
N GLN A 84 -25.69 26.33 32.65
CA GLN A 84 -24.45 25.56 32.69
C GLN A 84 -24.70 24.05 32.43
N GLU A 85 -25.78 23.49 32.98
CA GLU A 85 -26.26 22.13 32.74
C GLU A 85 -26.56 21.91 31.24
N LEU A 86 -27.28 22.83 30.61
CA LEU A 86 -27.57 22.80 29.16
C LEU A 86 -26.29 22.82 28.31
N ARG A 87 -25.31 23.66 28.66
CA ARG A 87 -24.00 23.72 27.98
C ARG A 87 -23.21 22.43 28.17
N ASN A 88 -23.19 21.87 29.38
CA ASN A 88 -22.52 20.62 29.69
C ASN A 88 -23.17 19.44 28.96
N ARG A 89 -24.50 19.40 28.90
CA ARG A 89 -25.27 18.40 28.14
C ARG A 89 -24.98 18.47 26.64
N SER A 90 -24.86 19.68 26.08
CA SER A 90 -24.48 19.87 24.68
C SER A 90 -23.04 19.40 24.40
N ARG A 91 -22.08 19.75 25.27
CA ARG A 91 -20.68 19.30 25.16
C ARG A 91 -20.57 17.78 25.26
N LYS A 92 -21.28 17.16 26.19
CA LYS A 92 -21.31 15.71 26.39
C LYS A 92 -21.90 15.00 25.17
N LYS A 93 -23.02 15.47 24.62
CA LYS A 93 -23.60 14.94 23.37
C LYS A 93 -22.62 15.05 22.20
N LYS A 94 -22.00 16.23 21.98
CA LYS A 94 -20.98 16.41 20.94
C LYS A 94 -19.77 15.51 21.12
N ALA A 95 -19.32 15.27 22.35
CA ALA A 95 -18.21 14.37 22.64
C ALA A 95 -18.57 12.89 22.37
N GLU A 96 -19.78 12.47 22.73
CA GLU A 96 -20.29 11.12 22.46
C GLU A 96 -20.48 10.87 20.96
N GLU A 97 -21.02 11.84 20.21
CA GLU A 97 -21.14 11.76 18.74
C GLU A 97 -19.77 11.66 18.06
N LYS A 98 -18.79 12.48 18.46
CA LYS A 98 -17.41 12.36 17.95
C LYS A 98 -16.81 10.98 18.23
N LYS A 99 -17.01 10.45 19.44
CA LYS A 99 -16.50 9.11 19.82
C LYS A 99 -17.17 7.98 19.04
N LYS A 100 -18.47 8.10 18.74
CA LYS A 100 -19.20 7.18 17.86
C LYS A 100 -18.66 7.23 16.43
N PHE A 101 -18.51 8.44 15.87
CA PHE A 101 -17.96 8.64 14.53
C PHE A 101 -16.54 8.10 14.39
N GLU A 102 -15.67 8.32 15.40
CA GLU A 102 -14.32 7.74 15.42
C GLU A 102 -14.34 6.21 15.50
N SER A 103 -15.29 5.65 16.27
CA SER A 103 -15.47 4.19 16.37
C SER A 103 -15.95 3.59 15.04
N GLU A 104 -16.83 4.28 14.32
CA GLU A 104 -17.30 3.88 12.99
C GLU A 104 -16.17 3.94 11.96
N ARG A 105 -15.40 5.03 11.91
CA ARG A 105 -14.23 5.14 11.01
C ARG A 105 -13.18 4.07 11.29
N LYS A 106 -12.96 3.72 12.57
CA LYS A 106 -12.05 2.62 12.96
C LYS A 106 -12.59 1.26 12.50
N LYS A 107 -13.90 1.01 12.66
CA LYS A 107 -14.56 -0.22 12.17
C LYS A 107 -14.51 -0.31 10.64
N GLU A 108 -14.73 0.79 9.94
CA GLU A 108 -14.69 0.87 8.49
C GLU A 108 -13.28 0.58 7.95
N ARG A 109 -12.24 1.15 8.55
CA ARG A 109 -10.85 0.80 8.21
C ARG A 109 -10.57 -0.70 8.37
N ILE A 110 -11.08 -1.31 9.43
CA ILE A 110 -10.91 -2.76 9.67
C ILE A 110 -11.70 -3.56 8.63
N ARG A 111 -12.93 -3.15 8.32
CA ARG A 111 -13.78 -3.79 7.30
C ARG A 111 -13.11 -3.75 5.94
N VAL A 112 -12.69 -2.57 5.49
CA VAL A 112 -11.97 -2.37 4.22
C VAL A 112 -10.67 -3.18 4.19
N GLY A 113 -9.94 -3.23 5.31
CA GLY A 113 -8.74 -4.07 5.41
C GLY A 113 -9.02 -5.57 5.28
N LYS A 114 -10.12 -6.05 5.85
CA LYS A 114 -10.56 -7.45 5.74
C LYS A 114 -11.05 -7.76 4.32
N GLU A 115 -11.90 -6.90 3.75
CA GLU A 115 -12.43 -7.03 2.38
C GLU A 115 -11.30 -7.01 1.34
N LEU A 116 -10.27 -6.18 1.52
CA LEU A 116 -9.10 -6.15 0.64
C LEU A 116 -8.34 -7.49 0.68
N LEU A 117 -8.19 -8.09 1.86
CA LEU A 117 -7.51 -9.37 2.01
C LEU A 117 -8.32 -10.51 1.39
N GLU A 118 -9.63 -10.52 1.62
CA GLU A 118 -10.56 -11.50 1.04
C GLU A 118 -10.64 -11.39 -0.50
N ALA A 119 -10.71 -10.17 -1.03
CA ALA A 119 -10.67 -9.92 -2.48
C ALA A 119 -9.37 -10.43 -3.11
N LYS A 120 -8.24 -10.30 -2.39
CA LYS A 120 -6.95 -10.81 -2.83
C LYS A 120 -6.91 -12.34 -2.84
N GLU A 121 -7.39 -13.01 -1.79
CA GLU A 121 -7.46 -14.47 -1.73
C GLU A 121 -8.36 -15.03 -2.84
N MET A 122 -9.52 -14.39 -3.08
CA MET A 122 -10.43 -14.75 -4.16
C MET A 122 -9.82 -14.57 -5.56
N ALA A 123 -8.99 -13.54 -5.76
CA ALA A 123 -8.27 -13.35 -7.01
C ALA A 123 -7.20 -14.43 -7.22
N GLU A 124 -6.39 -14.72 -6.19
CA GLU A 124 -5.37 -15.78 -6.24
C GLU A 124 -5.98 -17.16 -6.49
N GLU A 125 -7.13 -17.49 -5.87
CA GLU A 125 -7.81 -18.76 -6.10
C GLU A 125 -8.35 -18.88 -7.53
N ARG A 126 -8.92 -17.80 -8.08
CA ARG A 126 -9.37 -17.78 -9.49
C ARG A 126 -8.21 -17.97 -10.45
N GLU A 127 -7.05 -17.35 -10.20
CA GLU A 127 -5.84 -17.56 -10.99
C GLU A 127 -5.34 -19.00 -10.93
N ARG A 128 -5.25 -19.59 -9.73
CA ARG A 128 -4.87 -21.00 -9.55
C ARG A 128 -5.83 -21.93 -10.28
N LYS A 129 -7.14 -21.67 -10.21
CA LYS A 129 -8.16 -22.46 -10.90
C LYS A 129 -8.02 -22.37 -12.42
N ARG A 130 -7.76 -21.18 -12.97
CA ARG A 130 -7.48 -20.98 -14.40
C ARG A 130 -6.22 -21.72 -14.84
N PHE A 131 -5.14 -21.65 -14.06
CA PHE A 131 -3.89 -22.34 -14.34
C PHE A 131 -4.07 -23.87 -14.35
N LEU A 132 -4.76 -24.43 -13.35
CA LEU A 132 -5.05 -25.87 -13.31
C LEU A 132 -5.94 -26.31 -14.46
N ALA A 133 -6.92 -25.50 -14.86
CA ALA A 133 -7.77 -25.78 -16.01
C ALA A 133 -6.96 -25.77 -17.32
N GLN A 134 -6.06 -24.81 -17.50
CA GLN A 134 -5.16 -24.76 -18.67
C GLN A 134 -4.25 -26.01 -18.72
N ARG A 135 -3.59 -26.36 -17.60
CA ARG A 135 -2.75 -27.57 -17.50
C ARG A 135 -3.52 -28.86 -17.80
N LYS A 136 -4.78 -28.95 -17.34
CA LYS A 136 -5.64 -30.11 -17.64
C LYS A 136 -6.06 -30.14 -19.11
N ALA A 137 -6.42 -29.00 -19.69
CA ALA A 137 -6.79 -28.90 -21.10
C ALA A 137 -5.61 -29.23 -22.01
N GLU A 138 -4.41 -28.70 -21.74
CA GLU A 138 -3.18 -28.99 -22.47
C GLU A 138 -2.84 -30.49 -22.43
N LYS A 139 -2.89 -31.10 -21.23
CA LYS A 139 -2.63 -32.55 -21.07
C LYS A 139 -3.66 -33.41 -21.81
N GLU A 140 -4.94 -32.99 -21.80
CA GLU A 140 -6.01 -33.69 -22.52
C GLU A 140 -5.87 -33.54 -24.04
N GLU A 141 -5.47 -32.37 -24.52
CA GLU A 141 -5.18 -32.13 -25.93
C GLU A 141 -3.96 -32.94 -26.40
N GLU A 142 -2.90 -32.99 -25.59
CA GLU A 142 -1.72 -33.84 -25.86
C GLU A 142 -2.13 -35.32 -25.90
N ARG A 143 -2.97 -35.78 -24.97
CA ARG A 143 -3.49 -37.15 -24.95
C ARG A 143 -4.28 -37.47 -26.22
N ARG A 144 -5.17 -36.58 -26.65
CA ARG A 144 -5.93 -36.71 -27.90
C ARG A 144 -5.02 -36.72 -29.13
N ALA A 145 -3.98 -35.88 -29.15
CA ALA A 145 -3.01 -35.85 -30.24
C ALA A 145 -2.21 -37.17 -30.32
N ARG A 146 -1.75 -37.68 -29.17
CA ARG A 146 -1.06 -38.98 -29.07
C ARG A 146 -1.96 -40.13 -29.52
N GLU A 147 -3.23 -40.14 -29.12
CA GLU A 147 -4.20 -41.16 -29.55
C GLU A 147 -4.43 -41.11 -31.07
N LYS A 148 -4.55 -39.92 -31.67
CA LYS A 148 -4.65 -39.76 -33.13
C LYS A 148 -3.42 -40.29 -33.87
N ILE A 149 -2.22 -40.02 -33.37
CA ILE A 149 -0.97 -40.53 -33.97
C ILE A 149 -0.94 -42.07 -33.87
N ARG A 150 -1.31 -42.63 -32.71
CA ARG A 150 -1.37 -44.08 -32.50
C ARG A 150 -2.34 -44.75 -33.47
N GLN A 151 -3.52 -44.18 -33.67
CA GLN A 151 -4.50 -44.67 -34.65
C GLN A 151 -3.97 -44.62 -36.07
N LYS A 152 -3.36 -43.50 -36.49
CA LYS A 152 -2.72 -43.39 -37.80
C LYS A 152 -1.61 -44.41 -38.00
N LEU A 153 -0.78 -44.65 -36.97
CA LEU A 153 0.30 -45.64 -37.02
C LEU A 153 -0.26 -47.07 -37.14
N GLN A 154 -1.37 -47.37 -36.47
CA GLN A 154 -2.05 -48.66 -36.58
C GLN A 154 -2.68 -48.87 -37.96
N GLN A 155 -3.32 -47.83 -38.52
CA GLN A 155 -3.88 -47.87 -39.88
C GLN A 155 -2.78 -48.06 -40.92
N ASP A 156 -1.71 -47.25 -40.89
CA ASP A 156 -0.56 -47.38 -41.80
C ASP A 156 0.14 -48.75 -41.64
N LYS A 157 0.26 -49.27 -40.41
CA LYS A 157 0.76 -50.62 -40.17
C LYS A 157 -0.15 -51.70 -40.78
N ALA A 158 -1.47 -51.54 -40.68
CA ALA A 158 -2.44 -52.46 -41.27
C ALA A 158 -2.45 -52.37 -42.81
N GLU A 159 -2.43 -51.16 -43.38
CA GLU A 159 -2.36 -50.91 -44.81
C GLU A 159 -1.07 -51.48 -45.42
N ARG A 160 0.10 -51.27 -44.79
CA ARG A 160 1.35 -51.93 -45.20
C ARG A 160 1.29 -53.44 -45.08
N ARG A 161 0.63 -53.97 -44.04
CA ARG A 161 0.45 -55.43 -43.86
C ARG A 161 -0.49 -56.04 -44.92
N VAL A 162 -1.52 -55.30 -45.35
CA VAL A 162 -2.42 -55.68 -46.46
C VAL A 162 -1.70 -55.58 -47.81
N GLY A 163 -0.93 -54.52 -48.05
CA GLY A 163 -0.14 -54.34 -49.28
C GLY A 163 1.00 -55.37 -49.43
N LEU A 164 1.47 -55.95 -48.32
CA LEU A 164 2.45 -57.04 -48.29
C LEU A 164 1.82 -58.45 -48.30
N GLY A 165 0.49 -58.57 -48.32
CA GLY A 165 -0.21 -59.85 -48.58
C GLY A 165 -0.09 -60.94 -47.50
N LEU A 166 0.04 -60.60 -46.21
CA LEU A 166 0.15 -61.59 -45.12
C LEU A 166 -1.19 -61.83 -44.37
N PRO A 167 -1.66 -63.09 -44.19
CA PRO A 167 -2.88 -63.41 -43.44
C PRO A 167 -2.82 -63.10 -41.93
N LEU A 168 -4.00 -62.91 -41.34
CA LEU A 168 -4.22 -62.67 -39.91
C LEU A 168 -4.01 -63.96 -39.10
N GLU A 169 -2.86 -64.07 -38.45
CA GLU A 169 -2.65 -64.98 -37.31
C GLU A 169 -1.95 -64.20 -36.18
N ALA A 170 -2.41 -64.45 -34.97
CA ALA A 170 -1.96 -63.85 -33.73
C ALA A 170 -1.04 -64.83 -33.02
N VAL A 171 0.27 -64.57 -32.97
CA VAL A 171 1.17 -65.30 -32.06
C VAL A 171 2.29 -64.37 -31.58
N GLU A 172 2.55 -64.50 -30.28
CA GLU A 172 3.61 -63.93 -29.46
C GLU A 172 5.03 -64.37 -29.93
N GLY A 173 6.08 -63.72 -29.42
CA GLY A 173 7.43 -64.30 -29.45
C GLY A 173 8.59 -63.31 -29.50
N ASP A 174 9.41 -63.34 -28.45
CA ASP A 174 10.70 -62.68 -28.21
C ASP A 174 11.74 -62.76 -29.34
N THR A 175 12.68 -61.79 -29.40
CA THR A 175 14.12 -61.98 -29.03
C THR A 175 15.03 -60.83 -29.51
N SER A 176 15.80 -60.29 -28.55
CA SER A 176 17.26 -59.94 -28.57
C SER A 176 17.79 -58.91 -29.60
N THR A 177 18.79 -58.03 -29.40
CA THR A 177 19.98 -57.88 -28.51
C THR A 177 20.51 -56.43 -28.77
N ILE A 178 21.15 -55.62 -27.90
CA ILE A 178 22.56 -55.62 -27.40
C ILE A 178 22.68 -54.60 -26.22
N PRO A 179 23.50 -54.85 -25.16
CA PRO A 179 23.66 -54.00 -23.97
C PRO A 179 24.97 -53.16 -23.85
N ALA A 180 25.06 -52.44 -22.73
CA ALA A 180 25.95 -51.34 -22.24
C ALA A 180 27.49 -51.52 -22.20
N THR A 181 28.23 -50.40 -22.02
CA THR A 181 29.29 -50.23 -20.97
C THR A 181 29.85 -48.81 -20.85
N SER A 182 30.44 -48.53 -19.67
CA SER A 182 30.77 -47.24 -19.05
C SER A 182 32.27 -46.90 -19.04
N LEU A 183 32.56 -45.61 -18.70
CA LEU A 183 33.72 -45.07 -17.96
C LEU A 183 35.10 -45.01 -18.64
N LEU A 184 35.74 -43.82 -18.59
CA LEU A 184 37.06 -43.59 -17.98
C LEU A 184 37.38 -42.09 -17.82
N GLN A 185 38.23 -41.82 -16.83
CA GLN A 185 38.53 -40.55 -16.16
C GLN A 185 40.04 -40.24 -16.30
N GLY A 186 40.43 -38.97 -16.38
CA GLY A 186 41.83 -38.49 -16.25
C GLY A 186 41.90 -36.96 -16.39
N THR A 187 42.10 -36.17 -15.32
CA THR A 187 43.37 -35.67 -14.76
C THR A 187 44.20 -34.84 -15.76
N ARG A 188 44.75 -33.64 -15.51
CA ARG A 188 44.77 -32.61 -14.43
C ARG A 188 45.74 -31.50 -14.92
N ASN A 189 45.73 -30.33 -14.25
CA ASN A 189 46.73 -29.23 -14.24
C ASN A 189 46.49 -28.06 -15.23
N SER A 190 46.12 -26.84 -14.76
CA SER A 190 46.95 -25.77 -14.14
C SER A 190 47.87 -25.12 -15.19
N SER A 191 47.97 -23.81 -15.45
CA SER A 191 47.58 -22.53 -14.82
C SER A 191 47.96 -21.42 -15.86
N ILE A 192 47.32 -20.24 -15.99
CA ILE A 192 47.62 -18.95 -15.33
C ILE A 192 46.85 -17.85 -16.13
N ASP A 193 46.23 -16.90 -15.39
CA ASP A 193 45.88 -15.50 -15.72
C ASP A 193 44.88 -15.20 -16.85
N ASP A 194 43.62 -14.86 -16.50
CA ASP A 194 43.09 -13.49 -16.65
C ASP A 194 41.71 -13.36 -15.97
N SER A 195 41.48 -12.16 -15.47
CA SER A 195 40.34 -11.64 -14.73
C SER A 195 38.94 -11.85 -15.36
N VAL A 196 38.31 -13.02 -15.13
CA VAL A 196 36.88 -13.22 -15.45
C VAL A 196 36.16 -13.94 -14.31
N VAL A 197 35.09 -13.29 -13.81
CA VAL A 197 34.19 -13.80 -12.77
C VAL A 197 33.64 -15.17 -13.19
N LEU A 198 34.13 -16.23 -12.52
CA LEU A 198 33.60 -17.59 -12.71
C LEU A 198 32.17 -17.71 -12.12
N PRO A 199 31.28 -18.50 -12.74
CA PRO A 199 29.95 -18.74 -12.20
C PRO A 199 30.07 -19.66 -10.98
N VAL A 200 30.11 -19.06 -9.79
CA VAL A 200 30.06 -19.80 -8.50
C VAL A 200 28.81 -20.67 -8.49
N LYS A 201 28.97 -21.96 -8.21
CA LYS A 201 27.85 -22.92 -8.15
C LYS A 201 26.80 -22.41 -7.15
N PRO A 202 25.49 -22.54 -7.43
CA PRO A 202 24.43 -22.05 -6.52
C PRO A 202 24.56 -22.59 -5.09
N ALA A 203 25.12 -23.80 -4.93
CA ALA A 203 25.38 -24.43 -3.64
C ALA A 203 26.46 -23.72 -2.81
N GLU A 204 27.54 -23.24 -3.43
CA GLU A 204 28.62 -22.52 -2.73
C GLU A 204 28.12 -21.14 -2.26
N LYS A 205 27.29 -20.47 -3.07
CA LYS A 205 26.64 -19.21 -2.65
C LYS A 205 25.71 -19.42 -1.46
N ALA A 206 24.97 -20.53 -1.42
CA ALA A 206 24.08 -20.86 -0.30
C ALA A 206 24.84 -21.02 1.02
N GLU A 207 26.00 -21.68 0.99
CA GLU A 207 26.86 -21.82 2.18
C GLU A 207 27.47 -20.49 2.62
N LEU A 208 27.89 -19.63 1.68
CA LEU A 208 28.36 -18.28 2.01
C LEU A 208 27.26 -17.42 2.66
N LEU A 209 26.01 -17.55 2.20
CA LEU A 209 24.85 -16.88 2.80
C LEU A 209 24.62 -17.38 4.24
N ARG A 210 24.68 -18.71 4.46
CA ARG A 210 24.58 -19.31 5.80
C ARG A 210 25.69 -18.83 6.73
N GLU A 211 26.92 -18.77 6.23
CA GLU A 211 28.08 -18.28 7.00
C GLU A 211 27.91 -16.81 7.39
N CYS A 212 27.41 -15.95 6.50
CA CYS A 212 27.11 -14.55 6.85
C CYS A 212 26.08 -14.44 7.98
N LEU A 213 25.01 -15.25 7.93
CA LEU A 213 23.99 -15.25 8.98
C LEU A 213 24.52 -15.85 10.31
N ARG A 214 25.42 -16.84 10.24
CA ARG A 214 26.07 -17.45 11.41
C ARG A 214 27.03 -16.48 12.08
N SER A 215 27.90 -15.83 11.30
CA SER A 215 28.82 -14.80 11.78
C SER A 215 28.06 -13.63 12.41
N LEU A 216 26.95 -13.21 11.80
CA LEU A 216 26.08 -12.17 12.35
C LEU A 216 25.55 -12.52 13.75
N LYS A 217 25.12 -13.77 13.94
CA LYS A 217 24.61 -14.26 15.23
C LYS A 217 25.73 -14.48 16.26
N ARG A 218 26.95 -14.82 15.83
CA ARG A 218 28.12 -15.00 16.73
C ARG A 218 28.67 -13.66 17.22
N GLN A 219 28.73 -12.66 16.35
CA GLN A 219 29.29 -11.34 16.69
C GLN A 219 28.38 -10.54 17.62
N ASN A 220 27.08 -10.83 17.60
CA ASN A 220 26.10 -10.06 18.36
C ASN A 220 25.44 -10.92 19.44
N LYS A 221 25.75 -10.61 20.70
CA LYS A 221 25.22 -11.30 21.88
C LYS A 221 23.72 -11.06 22.10
N GLU A 222 23.13 -10.05 21.47
CA GLU A 222 21.72 -9.73 21.61
C GLU A 222 20.89 -10.36 20.48
N ASP A 223 20.27 -11.52 20.75
CA ASP A 223 19.42 -12.21 19.77
C ASP A 223 18.27 -11.34 19.22
N ASN A 224 17.80 -10.37 20.01
CA ASN A 224 16.72 -9.46 19.60
C ASN A 224 17.13 -8.53 18.45
N THR A 225 18.35 -8.00 18.46
CA THR A 225 18.84 -7.10 17.41
C THR A 225 19.17 -7.89 16.15
N VAL A 226 19.74 -9.09 16.29
CA VAL A 226 19.97 -10.05 15.19
C VAL A 226 18.65 -10.47 14.53
N THR A 227 17.64 -10.81 15.34
CA THR A 227 16.32 -11.20 14.82
C THR A 227 15.65 -10.06 14.04
N ARG A 228 15.80 -8.81 14.51
CA ARG A 228 15.32 -7.62 13.79
C ARG A 228 16.08 -7.40 12.47
N ALA A 229 17.38 -7.66 12.45
CA ALA A 229 18.20 -7.63 11.23
C ALA A 229 17.72 -8.67 10.21
N PHE A 230 17.60 -9.93 10.62
CA PHE A 230 17.12 -11.03 9.77
C PHE A 230 15.74 -10.76 9.19
N ARG A 231 14.79 -10.26 10.01
CA ARG A 231 13.45 -9.88 9.53
C ARG A 231 13.52 -8.78 8.47
N THR A 232 14.40 -7.80 8.64
CA THR A 232 14.56 -6.70 7.68
C THR A 232 15.17 -7.18 6.38
N LEU A 233 16.23 -8.00 6.43
CA LEU A 233 16.82 -8.66 5.26
C LEU A 233 15.80 -9.51 4.51
N LEU A 234 14.98 -10.27 5.25
CA LEU A 234 13.94 -11.10 4.68
C LEU A 234 12.89 -10.29 3.92
N ILE A 235 12.52 -9.10 4.42
CA ILE A 235 11.60 -8.20 3.71
C ILE A 235 12.19 -7.78 2.36
N TYR A 236 13.48 -7.41 2.31
CA TYR A 236 14.12 -7.01 1.06
C TYR A 236 14.14 -8.15 0.03
N VAL A 237 14.61 -9.34 0.44
CA VAL A 237 14.64 -10.52 -0.44
C VAL A 237 13.23 -10.91 -0.88
N ARG A 238 12.26 -10.96 0.04
CA ARG A 238 10.87 -11.32 -0.24
C ARG A 238 10.20 -10.35 -1.21
N ASN A 239 10.46 -9.04 -1.07
CA ASN A 239 9.88 -8.04 -1.96
C ASN A 239 10.38 -8.21 -3.39
N VAL A 240 11.68 -8.48 -3.57
CA VAL A 240 12.28 -8.76 -4.89
C VAL A 240 11.73 -10.06 -5.48
N VAL A 241 11.62 -11.14 -4.68
CA VAL A 241 11.08 -12.42 -5.17
C VAL A 241 9.61 -12.31 -5.57
N LYS A 242 8.81 -11.52 -4.83
CA LYS A 242 7.40 -11.31 -5.16
C LYS A 242 7.20 -10.44 -6.39
N ASN A 243 8.01 -9.39 -6.56
CA ASN A 243 7.88 -8.42 -7.63
C ASN A 243 9.26 -8.09 -8.22
N PRO A 244 9.84 -8.97 -9.07
CA PRO A 244 11.20 -8.79 -9.60
C PRO A 244 11.31 -7.60 -10.57
N GLU A 245 10.23 -7.31 -11.29
CA GLU A 245 10.17 -6.24 -12.29
C GLU A 245 10.16 -4.84 -11.65
N GLU A 246 9.71 -4.71 -10.40
CA GLU A 246 9.46 -3.42 -9.79
C GLU A 246 10.76 -2.77 -9.27
N GLY A 247 11.15 -1.65 -9.89
CA GLY A 247 12.42 -0.98 -9.60
C GLY A 247 12.57 -0.47 -8.16
N LYS A 248 11.45 -0.13 -7.50
CA LYS A 248 11.48 0.40 -6.12
C LYS A 248 12.01 -0.60 -5.10
N PHE A 249 11.79 -1.90 -5.33
CA PHE A 249 12.27 -2.96 -4.43
C PHE A 249 13.72 -3.37 -4.72
N ARG A 250 14.25 -2.94 -5.87
CA ARG A 250 15.63 -3.16 -6.29
C ARG A 250 16.57 -2.05 -5.84
N LYS A 251 16.06 -0.99 -5.19
CA LYS A 251 16.86 0.12 -4.64
C LYS A 251 16.64 0.22 -3.12
N ILE A 252 17.72 0.13 -2.36
CA ILE A 252 17.73 0.31 -0.90
C ILE A 252 18.60 1.52 -0.57
N ARG A 253 18.06 2.44 0.22
CA ARG A 253 18.79 3.65 0.65
C ARG A 253 19.60 3.36 1.92
N ILE A 254 20.92 3.41 1.80
CA ILE A 254 21.84 3.17 2.93
C ILE A 254 21.71 4.29 3.97
N SER A 255 21.42 5.52 3.56
CA SER A 255 21.25 6.65 4.49
C SER A 255 19.98 6.58 5.35
N ASN A 256 19.10 5.59 5.17
CA ASN A 256 17.89 5.47 5.97
C ASN A 256 18.25 5.04 7.41
N PRO A 257 17.85 5.79 8.46
CA PRO A 257 18.13 5.41 9.85
C PRO A 257 17.65 4.00 10.22
N ALA A 258 16.48 3.59 9.73
CA ALA A 258 15.94 2.25 10.01
C ALA A 258 16.78 1.14 9.36
N PHE A 259 17.39 1.41 8.20
CA PHE A 259 18.32 0.49 7.57
C PHE A 259 19.63 0.43 8.35
N GLN A 260 20.19 1.58 8.72
CA GLN A 260 21.43 1.67 9.50
C GLN A 260 21.33 0.93 10.82
N ASP A 261 20.27 1.19 11.58
CA ASP A 261 20.07 0.60 12.90
C ASP A 261 19.91 -0.91 12.89
N ARG A 262 19.31 -1.47 11.83
CA ARG A 262 18.97 -2.89 11.76
C ARG A 262 19.94 -3.72 10.95
N VAL A 263 20.50 -3.17 9.88
CA VAL A 263 21.30 -3.91 8.88
C VAL A 263 22.66 -3.22 8.66
N GLY A 264 22.70 -1.89 8.61
CA GLY A 264 23.91 -1.13 8.28
C GLY A 264 25.03 -1.23 9.34
N LYS A 265 24.68 -1.43 10.62
CA LYS A 265 25.65 -1.73 11.70
C LYS A 265 26.43 -3.02 11.47
N PHE A 266 25.91 -3.92 10.64
CA PHE A 266 26.44 -5.27 10.49
C PHE A 266 27.09 -5.46 9.12
N ARG A 267 28.42 -5.60 9.11
CA ARG A 267 29.18 -5.85 7.87
C ARG A 267 28.74 -7.13 7.16
N ASP A 268 28.46 -8.19 7.91
CA ASP A 268 28.00 -9.47 7.36
C ASP A 268 26.62 -9.39 6.71
N ALA A 269 25.75 -8.51 7.22
CA ALA A 269 24.42 -8.31 6.65
C ALA A 269 24.49 -7.56 5.29
N ILE A 270 25.45 -6.65 5.14
CA ILE A 270 25.74 -6.01 3.86
C ILE A 270 26.33 -7.02 2.88
N LYS A 271 27.30 -7.84 3.33
CA LYS A 271 27.88 -8.92 2.51
C LYS A 271 26.81 -9.91 2.04
N PHE A 272 25.83 -10.22 2.89
CA PHE A 272 24.67 -11.03 2.53
C PHE A 272 23.86 -10.41 1.39
N LEU A 273 23.62 -9.08 1.41
CA LEU A 273 22.93 -8.38 0.32
C LEU A 273 23.76 -8.40 -0.97
N GLU A 274 25.08 -8.24 -0.87
CA GLU A 274 26.00 -8.33 -2.01
C GLU A 274 25.97 -9.73 -2.66
N LEU A 275 25.94 -10.79 -1.85
CA LEU A 275 25.77 -12.17 -2.33
C LEU A 275 24.41 -12.43 -2.98
N CYS A 276 23.36 -11.72 -2.54
CA CYS A 276 22.04 -11.73 -3.18
C CYS A 276 22.01 -10.94 -4.51
N GLY A 277 23.09 -10.23 -4.85
CA GLY A 277 23.24 -9.45 -6.09
C GLY A 277 23.09 -7.94 -5.93
N PHE A 278 22.84 -7.42 -4.72
CA PHE A 278 22.77 -5.98 -4.48
C PHE A 278 24.18 -5.37 -4.56
N GLY A 279 24.43 -4.54 -5.57
CA GLY A 279 25.66 -3.77 -5.69
C GLY A 279 25.52 -2.40 -5.04
N ARG A 280 26.62 -1.85 -4.50
CA ARG A 280 26.69 -0.44 -4.12
C ARG A 280 26.79 0.39 -5.40
N VAL A 281 25.83 1.25 -5.66
CA VAL A 281 25.77 2.11 -6.85
C VAL A 281 25.46 3.54 -6.39
N GLU A 282 25.94 4.55 -7.14
CA GLU A 282 25.78 5.98 -6.81
C GLU A 282 26.47 6.40 -5.49
N GLY A 283 27.81 6.49 -5.51
CA GLY A 283 28.60 7.14 -4.45
C GLY A 283 28.55 6.49 -3.06
N GLY A 284 28.08 5.24 -2.95
CA GLY A 284 27.98 4.51 -1.69
C GLY A 284 26.70 4.76 -0.88
N ASN A 285 25.75 5.55 -1.40
CA ASN A 285 24.52 5.92 -0.69
C ASN A 285 23.35 4.97 -0.95
N PHE A 286 23.39 4.20 -2.05
CA PHE A 286 22.34 3.24 -2.40
C PHE A 286 22.90 1.85 -2.71
N LEU A 287 22.12 0.83 -2.33
CA LEU A 287 22.28 -0.56 -2.77
C LEU A 287 21.27 -0.80 -3.87
N PHE A 288 21.75 -1.14 -5.07
CA PHE A 288 20.93 -1.38 -6.25
C PHE A 288 21.13 -2.82 -6.77
N LEU A 289 20.04 -3.48 -7.14
CA LEU A 289 20.02 -4.80 -7.75
C LEU A 289 19.67 -4.67 -9.25
N PRO A 290 20.66 -4.77 -10.16
CA PRO A 290 20.43 -4.80 -11.60
C PRO A 290 19.60 -6.01 -12.01
N ARG A 291 18.79 -5.87 -13.07
CA ARG A 291 17.94 -6.97 -13.60
C ARG A 291 18.76 -8.20 -13.98
N GLU A 292 19.94 -7.98 -14.54
CA GLU A 292 20.86 -9.02 -15.02
C GLU A 292 21.44 -9.88 -13.88
N LYS A 293 21.52 -9.32 -12.66
CA LYS A 293 22.09 -10.01 -11.49
C LYS A 293 21.03 -10.69 -10.62
N ILE A 294 19.76 -10.73 -11.06
CA ILE A 294 18.68 -11.36 -10.32
C ILE A 294 18.74 -12.88 -10.53
N ASP A 295 19.34 -13.58 -9.57
CA ASP A 295 19.27 -15.04 -9.50
C ASP A 295 18.12 -15.46 -8.58
N MET A 296 17.01 -15.90 -9.19
CA MET A 296 15.82 -16.33 -8.46
C MET A 296 16.03 -17.60 -7.65
N GLY A 297 16.98 -18.45 -8.03
CA GLY A 297 17.35 -19.62 -7.24
C GLY A 297 18.03 -19.18 -5.93
N VAL A 298 19.04 -18.32 -6.05
CA VAL A 298 19.78 -17.80 -4.89
C VAL A 298 18.88 -16.98 -3.97
N LEU A 299 18.01 -16.12 -4.49
CA LEU A 299 17.10 -15.31 -3.68
C LEU A 299 16.05 -16.16 -2.93
N LYS A 300 15.54 -17.24 -3.53
CA LYS A 300 14.64 -18.18 -2.85
C LYS A 300 15.35 -18.92 -1.73
N VAL A 301 16.56 -19.42 -1.99
CA VAL A 301 17.40 -20.08 -0.97
C VAL A 301 17.73 -19.09 0.16
N ALA A 302 18.19 -17.89 -0.16
CA ALA A 302 18.48 -16.83 0.81
C ALA A 302 17.26 -16.50 1.69
N GLY A 303 16.07 -16.42 1.10
CA GLY A 303 14.83 -16.21 1.84
C GLY A 303 14.48 -17.38 2.78
N ALA A 304 14.68 -18.63 2.34
CA ALA A 304 14.48 -19.81 3.17
C ALA A 304 15.49 -19.88 4.33
N GLU A 305 16.76 -19.60 4.07
CA GLU A 305 17.81 -19.55 5.11
C GLU A 305 17.53 -18.47 6.17
N LEU A 306 17.10 -17.28 5.74
CA LEU A 306 16.68 -16.22 6.67
C LEU A 306 15.46 -16.63 7.51
N GLN A 307 14.47 -17.28 6.91
CA GLN A 307 13.29 -17.76 7.63
C GLN A 307 13.68 -18.87 8.63
N ASN A 308 14.58 -19.78 8.23
CA ASN A 308 15.15 -20.80 9.10
C ASN A 308 15.93 -20.16 10.25
N ALA A 309 16.72 -19.11 10.00
CA ALA A 309 17.47 -18.40 11.03
C ALA A 309 16.59 -17.72 12.08
N ILE A 310 15.40 -17.26 11.69
CA ILE A 310 14.42 -16.65 12.59
C ILE A 310 13.62 -17.71 13.36
N THR A 311 13.27 -18.82 12.69
CA THR A 311 12.38 -19.84 13.24
C THR A 311 13.13 -20.85 14.10
N ASN A 312 14.39 -21.14 13.76
CA ASN A 312 15.23 -22.13 14.43
C ASN A 312 16.15 -21.46 15.46
N PRO A 313 15.94 -21.70 16.77
CA PRO A 313 16.81 -21.17 17.84
C PRO A 313 18.26 -21.65 17.71
N PHE A 314 18.47 -22.84 17.15
CA PHE A 314 19.79 -23.47 16.98
C PHE A 314 20.50 -23.11 15.69
N PHE A 315 19.93 -22.20 14.89
CA PHE A 315 20.59 -21.74 13.67
C PHE A 315 21.99 -21.20 13.98
N GLY A 316 23.02 -21.81 13.37
CA GLY A 316 24.44 -21.47 13.56
C GLY A 316 25.21 -22.29 14.60
N LEU A 317 24.54 -23.12 15.40
CA LEU A 317 25.15 -23.94 16.46
C LEU A 317 25.53 -25.38 16.02
N LEU A 318 24.93 -25.90 14.95
CA LEU A 318 24.98 -27.34 14.61
C LEU A 318 25.83 -27.72 13.38
N SER A 319 26.76 -26.88 12.91
CA SER A 319 27.65 -27.29 11.81
C SER A 319 29.11 -27.15 12.20
N ARG A 320 29.85 -28.25 12.02
CA ARG A 320 31.31 -28.33 11.98
C ARG A 320 31.87 -27.46 10.86
#